data_AF-A0A8I2FQX8-F1
#
_entry.id   AF-A0A8I2FQX8-F1
#
_cell.length_a   1.000
_cell.length_b   1.000
_cell.length_c   1.000
_cell.angle_alpha   90.00
_cell.angle_beta   90.00
_cell.angle_gamma   90.00
#
_symmetry.space_group_name_H-M   'P 1'
#
loop_
_entity.id
_entity.type
_entity.pdbx_description
1 polymer ?
#
loop_
_entity_poly.entity_id
_entity_poly.type
_entity_poly.pdbx_seq_one_letter_code
_entity_poly.pdbx_strand_id
1 'polypeptide(L)'
;MNSSDDQYNERIVVASIDLLGIRNILKRPSGSKDAITQLEYFWKNAALKPLYNNESCKSYDIMLYKHGWYFGDTIYLFGSQNDSIADQVWKLVVKCASIIAVGFYRNNKFLARAGISVGDLRVKSISTPNGRHELRIGTSMANAQKLESIQDWVGGALDSDIPDIESEYIIDYPVPLKPSTKAVYPIAINWVELAKQFFSDRNQLVSKVSECHRWIGGAGENEERKIKNTIDFISAVW
;
A
#
# COMPACT_ATOMS: atom_id res chain seq x y z
N MET A 1 -7.19 35.32 20.77
CA MET A 1 -6.57 33.99 20.87
C MET A 1 -5.77 33.78 19.60
N ASN A 2 -4.44 33.89 19.67
CA ASN A 2 -3.57 33.56 18.54
C ASN A 2 -3.45 32.02 18.51
N SER A 3 -4.28 31.36 17.70
CA SER A 3 -3.99 29.99 17.30
C SER A 3 -2.81 30.07 16.34
N SER A 4 -1.62 29.69 16.81
CA SER A 4 -0.56 29.30 15.88
C SER A 4 -1.11 28.14 15.06
N ASP A 5 -1.52 28.43 13.82
CA ASP A 5 -1.71 27.39 12.82
C ASP A 5 -0.34 26.73 12.65
N ASP A 6 -0.14 25.58 13.30
CA ASP A 6 1.07 24.79 13.15
C ASP A 6 1.12 24.32 11.68
N GLN A 7 1.83 25.07 10.86
CA GLN A 7 2.17 24.71 9.49
C GLN A 7 3.65 24.34 9.46
N TYR A 8 3.92 23.12 9.05
CA TYR A 8 5.28 22.66 8.77
C TYR A 8 5.35 22.09 7.36
N ASN A 9 6.51 22.30 6.72
CA ASN A 9 6.86 21.75 5.42
C ASN A 9 8.01 20.79 5.63
N GLU A 10 7.89 19.57 5.12
CA GLU A 10 8.89 18.53 5.36
C GLU A 10 9.10 17.67 4.13
N ARG A 11 10.35 17.23 3.94
CA ARG A 11 10.66 16.18 2.99
C ARG A 11 10.41 14.84 3.64
N ILE A 12 9.48 14.07 3.09
CA ILE A 12 8.97 12.82 3.69
C ILE A 12 8.67 11.79 2.59
N VAL A 13 8.73 10.52 2.95
CA VAL A 13 8.32 9.41 2.09
C VAL A 13 6.83 9.14 2.29
N VAL A 14 6.10 9.01 1.19
CA VAL A 14 4.68 8.68 1.19
C VAL A 14 4.44 7.47 0.30
N ALA A 15 3.60 6.55 0.78
CA ALA A 15 3.00 5.52 -0.06
C ALA A 15 1.52 5.81 -0.29
N SER A 16 1.07 5.67 -1.54
CA SER A 16 -0.34 5.61 -1.92
C SER A 16 -0.67 4.19 -2.31
N ILE A 17 -1.71 3.61 -1.71
CA ILE A 17 -2.11 2.21 -1.92
C ILE A 17 -3.58 2.15 -2.32
N ASP A 18 -3.88 1.74 -3.55
CA ASP A 18 -5.23 1.50 -4.03
C ASP A 18 -5.65 0.05 -3.73
N LEU A 19 -6.73 -0.13 -2.96
CA LEU A 19 -7.34 -1.39 -2.59
C LEU A 19 -8.51 -1.72 -3.52
N LEU A 20 -8.19 -2.42 -4.59
CA LEU A 20 -9.15 -2.86 -5.58
C LEU A 20 -10.11 -3.89 -4.98
N GLY A 21 -11.41 -3.60 -5.11
CA GLY A 21 -12.47 -4.49 -4.65
C GLY A 21 -12.83 -4.37 -3.17
N ILE A 22 -12.16 -3.51 -2.39
CA ILE A 22 -12.48 -3.32 -0.96
C ILE A 22 -13.94 -2.90 -0.76
N ARG A 23 -14.51 -2.06 -1.66
CA ARG A 23 -15.93 -1.69 -1.61
C ARG A 23 -16.87 -2.89 -1.69
N ASN A 24 -16.51 -3.92 -2.47
CA ASN A 24 -17.33 -5.12 -2.60
C ASN A 24 -17.33 -5.93 -1.31
N ILE A 25 -16.26 -5.84 -0.51
CA ILE A 25 -16.16 -6.43 0.83
C ILE A 25 -17.04 -5.62 1.79
N LEU A 26 -16.86 -4.30 1.81
CA LEU A 26 -17.58 -3.40 2.73
C LEU A 26 -19.10 -3.36 2.50
N LYS A 27 -19.57 -3.62 1.28
CA LYS A 27 -21.01 -3.63 0.93
C LYS A 27 -21.74 -4.91 1.33
N ARG A 28 -21.04 -6.01 1.69
CA ARG A 28 -21.72 -7.26 2.05
C ARG A 28 -22.21 -7.19 3.50
N PRO A 29 -23.52 -7.35 3.76
CA PRO A 29 -24.09 -7.22 5.08
C PRO A 29 -23.88 -8.52 5.88
N SER A 30 -22.66 -8.82 6.29
CA SER A 30 -22.43 -9.67 7.46
C SER A 30 -22.52 -8.79 8.71
N GLY A 31 -23.74 -8.40 9.09
CA GLY A 31 -24.06 -7.77 10.38
C GLY A 31 -23.11 -6.66 10.86
N SER A 32 -23.21 -5.45 10.28
CA SER A 32 -22.91 -4.09 10.79
C SER A 32 -21.76 -3.79 11.78
N LYS A 33 -20.92 -4.75 12.16
CA LYS A 33 -19.67 -4.59 12.92
C LYS A 33 -18.45 -4.97 12.07
N ASP A 34 -18.64 -5.49 10.86
CA ASP A 34 -17.63 -6.29 10.19
C ASP A 34 -16.68 -5.50 9.28
N ALA A 35 -17.11 -4.39 8.65
CA ALA A 35 -16.24 -3.61 7.75
C ALA A 35 -15.05 -2.95 8.47
N ILE A 36 -15.33 -2.17 9.53
CA ILE A 36 -14.30 -1.53 10.35
C ILE A 36 -13.53 -2.59 11.13
N THR A 37 -14.17 -3.64 11.65
CA THR A 37 -13.47 -4.74 12.34
C THR A 37 -12.60 -5.55 11.40
N GLN A 38 -12.99 -5.77 10.14
CA GLN A 38 -12.19 -6.46 9.13
C GLN A 38 -11.04 -5.59 8.67
N LEU A 39 -11.22 -4.27 8.57
CA LEU A 39 -10.14 -3.33 8.34
C LEU A 39 -9.20 -3.28 9.55
N GLU A 40 -9.71 -3.18 10.77
CA GLU A 40 -8.91 -3.25 12.00
C GLU A 40 -8.21 -4.60 12.18
N TYR A 41 -8.85 -5.71 11.80
CA TYR A 41 -8.26 -7.04 11.77
C TYR A 41 -7.19 -7.10 10.69
N PHE A 42 -7.47 -6.60 9.50
CA PHE A 42 -6.51 -6.46 8.42
C PHE A 42 -5.29 -5.63 8.89
N TRP A 43 -5.51 -4.52 9.59
CA TRP A 43 -4.46 -3.66 10.11
C TRP A 43 -3.68 -4.27 11.27
N LYS A 44 -4.37 -4.97 12.18
CA LYS A 44 -3.76 -5.75 13.25
C LYS A 44 -2.90 -6.87 12.69
N ASN A 45 -3.32 -7.53 11.60
CA ASN A 45 -2.57 -8.64 10.99
C ASN A 45 -1.58 -8.19 9.90
N ALA A 46 -1.71 -6.99 9.34
CA ALA A 46 -0.72 -6.38 8.44
C ALA A 46 0.36 -5.63 9.23
N ALA A 47 0.23 -5.50 10.55
CA ALA A 47 1.34 -5.13 11.41
C ALA A 47 2.37 -6.27 11.36
N LEU A 48 3.64 -5.92 11.13
CA LEU A 48 4.69 -6.89 10.84
C LEU A 48 4.82 -7.99 11.90
N LYS A 49 4.46 -7.74 13.17
CA LYS A 49 4.76 -8.66 14.29
C LYS A 49 3.77 -9.80 14.58
N PRO A 50 2.43 -9.63 14.53
CA PRO A 50 1.52 -10.79 14.65
C PRO A 50 1.68 -11.81 13.52
N LEU A 51 2.34 -11.45 12.41
CA LEU A 51 2.74 -12.37 11.35
C LEU A 51 3.94 -13.27 11.72
N TYR A 52 4.71 -12.93 12.76
CA TYR A 52 5.89 -13.70 13.15
C TYR A 52 5.68 -14.69 14.30
N ASN A 53 4.69 -14.56 15.21
CA ASN A 53 4.69 -15.37 16.45
C ASN A 53 3.36 -15.60 17.23
N ASN A 54 2.16 -15.44 16.67
CA ASN A 54 0.90 -15.58 17.47
C ASN A 54 0.82 -14.64 18.70
N GLU A 55 1.64 -13.59 18.78
CA GLU A 55 1.56 -12.60 19.85
C GLU A 55 0.56 -11.50 19.51
N SER A 56 -0.20 -11.07 20.52
CA SER A 56 -1.14 -9.96 20.37
C SER A 56 -0.40 -8.66 20.07
N CYS A 57 -0.90 -7.93 19.06
CA CYS A 57 -0.41 -6.60 18.66
C CYS A 57 -0.36 -5.68 19.90
N LYS A 58 0.85 -5.23 20.30
CA LYS A 58 0.99 -4.30 21.42
C LYS A 58 0.56 -2.91 20.94
N SER A 59 -0.04 -2.13 21.82
CA SER A 59 -0.49 -0.76 21.55
C SER A 59 0.59 0.16 20.98
N TYR A 60 1.88 -0.15 21.18
CA TYR A 60 3.03 0.56 20.62
C TYR A 60 3.26 0.31 19.12
N ASP A 61 2.83 -0.83 18.56
CA ASP A 61 2.97 -1.12 17.12
C ASP A 61 1.95 -0.34 16.27
N ILE A 62 0.86 0.10 16.90
CA ILE A 62 -0.13 1.03 16.34
C ILE A 62 0.35 2.49 16.50
N MET A 63 1.23 2.76 17.47
CA MET A 63 1.77 4.12 17.74
C MET A 63 2.84 4.60 16.75
N LEU A 64 3.35 3.75 15.85
CA LEU A 64 4.26 4.16 14.77
C LEU A 64 3.61 5.13 13.75
N TYR A 65 2.28 5.30 13.79
CA TYR A 65 1.53 6.04 12.76
C TYR A 65 0.56 7.06 13.36
N LYS A 66 1.08 7.94 14.22
CA LYS A 66 0.32 8.97 14.95
C LYS A 66 -0.31 10.05 14.04
N HIS A 67 0.00 10.05 12.74
CA HIS A 67 -0.31 11.15 11.81
C HIS A 67 -1.17 10.71 10.62
N GLY A 68 -2.33 10.12 10.91
CA GLY A 68 -3.53 10.16 10.06
C GLY A 68 -3.59 9.24 8.83
N TRP A 69 -4.77 8.64 8.66
CA TRP A 69 -5.14 7.70 7.61
C TRP A 69 -6.36 8.29 6.90
N TYR A 70 -6.31 8.51 5.59
CA TYR A 70 -7.49 8.94 4.82
C TYR A 70 -8.13 7.70 4.19
N PHE A 71 -9.41 7.49 4.47
CA PHE A 71 -10.10 6.26 4.13
C PHE A 71 -11.04 6.45 2.93
N GLY A 72 -10.69 5.83 1.81
CA GLY A 72 -11.53 5.55 0.65
C GLY A 72 -11.17 4.18 0.10
N ASP A 73 -11.07 4.04 -1.22
CA ASP A 73 -10.46 2.83 -1.82
C ASP A 73 -8.92 2.94 -1.80
N THR A 74 -8.40 4.12 -1.49
CA THR A 74 -6.97 4.41 -1.42
C THR A 74 -6.56 4.71 0.02
N ILE A 75 -5.39 4.21 0.41
CA ILE A 75 -4.74 4.45 1.69
C ILE A 75 -3.47 5.26 1.44
N TYR A 76 -3.23 6.25 2.29
CA TYR A 76 -1.94 6.94 2.35
C TYR A 76 -1.18 6.53 3.61
N LEU A 77 0.09 6.17 3.44
CA LEU A 77 1.03 5.93 4.53
C LEU A 77 2.13 6.98 4.48
N PHE A 78 2.52 7.48 5.64
CA PHE A 78 3.51 8.55 5.78
C PHE A 78 4.70 8.04 6.60
N GLY A 79 5.92 8.38 6.17
CA GLY A 79 7.14 8.16 6.94
C GLY A 79 7.11 8.91 8.28
N SER A 80 7.84 8.42 9.27
CA SER A 80 8.04 9.16 10.51
C SER A 80 9.09 10.25 10.31
N GLN A 81 8.80 11.45 10.81
CA GLN A 81 9.73 12.59 10.78
C GLN A 81 11.04 12.32 11.54
N ASN A 82 10.99 11.41 12.51
CA ASN A 82 12.16 11.05 13.32
C ASN A 82 13.08 10.03 12.62
N ASP A 83 12.64 9.46 11.51
CA ASP A 83 13.39 8.46 10.75
C ASP A 83 14.13 9.12 9.59
N SER A 84 15.30 8.57 9.22
CA SER A 84 15.96 8.95 7.97
C SER A 84 15.09 8.61 6.76
N ILE A 85 15.29 9.28 5.61
CA ILE A 85 14.55 8.95 4.38
C ILE A 85 14.72 7.47 4.00
N ALA A 86 15.92 6.92 4.13
CA ALA A 86 16.19 5.51 3.84
C ALA A 86 15.35 4.57 4.75
N ASP A 87 15.31 4.85 6.05
CA ASP A 87 14.51 4.08 7.01
C ASP A 87 13.01 4.21 6.71
N GLN A 88 12.55 5.42 6.35
CA GLN A 88 11.16 5.64 5.95
C GLN A 88 10.82 4.79 4.72
N VAL A 89 11.63 4.84 3.66
CA VAL A 89 11.40 4.03 2.46
C VAL A 89 11.37 2.55 2.81
N TRP A 90 12.36 2.02 3.53
CA TRP A 90 12.40 0.61 3.91
C TRP A 90 11.13 0.20 4.67
N LYS A 91 10.71 0.96 5.69
CA LYS A 91 9.49 0.69 6.46
C LYS A 91 8.24 0.71 5.57
N LEU A 92 8.11 1.69 4.68
CA LEU A 92 6.96 1.79 3.78
C LEU A 92 6.96 0.70 2.70
N VAL A 93 8.11 0.32 2.15
CA VAL A 93 8.25 -0.79 1.20
C VAL A 93 7.77 -2.09 1.82
N VAL A 94 8.30 -2.44 2.99
CA VAL A 94 7.92 -3.66 3.71
C VAL A 94 6.41 -3.66 4.02
N LYS A 95 5.86 -2.49 4.40
CA LYS A 95 4.44 -2.35 4.69
C LYS A 95 3.56 -2.53 3.44
N CYS A 96 3.95 -1.92 2.32
CA CYS A 96 3.26 -2.08 1.05
C CYS A 96 3.30 -3.55 0.57
N ALA A 97 4.48 -4.17 0.63
CA ALA A 97 4.67 -5.59 0.32
C ALA A 97 3.72 -6.46 1.15
N SER A 98 3.62 -6.19 2.46
CA SER A 98 2.75 -6.93 3.37
C SER A 98 1.27 -6.78 3.00
N ILE A 99 0.82 -5.55 2.70
CA ILE A 99 -0.56 -5.26 2.32
C ILE A 99 -0.93 -5.99 1.02
N ILE A 100 -0.03 -5.98 0.03
CA ILE A 100 -0.24 -6.67 -1.24
C ILE A 100 -0.33 -8.19 -1.03
N ALA A 101 0.62 -8.79 -0.30
CA ALA A 101 0.63 -10.23 -0.04
C ALA A 101 -0.62 -10.69 0.75
N VAL A 102 -1.03 -9.94 1.78
CA VAL A 102 -2.19 -10.25 2.62
C VAL A 102 -3.52 -10.15 1.85
N GLY A 103 -3.60 -9.34 0.78
CA GLY A 103 -4.79 -9.27 -0.07
C GLY A 103 -5.18 -10.62 -0.68
N PHE A 104 -4.18 -11.45 -0.96
CA PHE A 104 -4.37 -12.81 -1.47
C PHE A 104 -4.57 -13.86 -0.36
N TYR A 105 -4.20 -13.56 0.88
CA TYR A 105 -4.23 -14.55 1.95
C TYR A 105 -5.66 -14.85 2.43
N ARG A 106 -5.96 -16.15 2.63
CA ARG A 106 -7.24 -16.67 3.13
C ARG A 106 -8.46 -16.11 2.37
N ASN A 107 -9.29 -15.34 3.09
CA ASN A 107 -10.58 -14.83 2.65
C ASN A 107 -10.58 -13.31 2.39
N ASN A 108 -9.42 -12.66 2.43
CA ASN A 108 -9.32 -11.21 2.34
C ASN A 108 -9.73 -10.67 0.96
N LYS A 109 -9.54 -11.43 -0.12
CA LYS A 109 -10.11 -11.22 -1.48
C LYS A 109 -10.10 -9.76 -1.98
N PHE A 110 -8.99 -9.04 -1.78
CA PHE A 110 -8.77 -7.74 -2.42
C PHE A 110 -7.41 -7.75 -3.13
N LEU A 111 -7.23 -6.83 -4.08
CA LEU A 111 -5.94 -6.61 -4.74
C LEU A 111 -5.42 -5.24 -4.32
N ALA A 112 -4.10 -5.06 -4.26
CA ALA A 112 -3.51 -3.78 -3.90
C ALA A 112 -2.48 -3.32 -4.94
N ARG A 113 -2.46 -2.00 -5.18
CA ARG A 113 -1.42 -1.34 -5.99
C ARG A 113 -0.81 -0.23 -5.18
N ALA A 114 0.52 -0.17 -5.12
CA ALA A 114 1.23 0.81 -4.32
C ALA A 114 2.18 1.68 -5.16
N GLY A 115 2.22 2.98 -4.90
CA GLY A 115 3.27 3.87 -5.38
C GLY A 115 3.94 4.53 -4.18
N ILE A 116 5.26 4.51 -4.11
CA ILE A 116 6.04 5.18 -3.06
C ILE A 116 6.83 6.33 -3.69
N SER A 117 6.77 7.52 -3.10
CA SER A 117 7.53 8.67 -3.56
C SER A 117 8.06 9.48 -2.37
N VAL A 118 9.16 10.20 -2.60
CA VAL A 118 9.75 11.16 -1.66
C VAL A 118 9.52 12.57 -2.19
N GLY A 119 9.22 13.50 -1.30
CA GLY A 119 8.97 14.88 -1.69
C GLY A 119 8.49 15.73 -0.53
N ASP A 120 8.08 16.94 -0.84
CA ASP A 120 7.62 17.89 0.16
C ASP A 120 6.17 17.59 0.56
N LEU A 121 5.90 17.64 1.85
CA LEU A 121 4.58 17.54 2.45
C LEU A 121 4.33 18.73 3.34
N ARG A 122 3.16 19.35 3.16
CA ARG A 122 2.65 20.40 4.03
C ARG A 122 1.52 19.83 4.85
N VAL A 123 1.59 20.03 6.16
CA VAL A 123 0.52 19.65 7.07
C VAL A 123 -0.05 20.90 7.71
N LYS A 124 -1.38 21.04 7.64
CA LYS A 124 -2.11 22.11 8.30
C LYS A 124 -3.15 21.51 9.24
N SER A 125 -3.08 21.85 10.52
CA SER A 125 -4.15 21.54 11.47
C SER A 125 -5.26 22.58 11.38
N ILE A 126 -6.51 22.12 11.25
CA ILE A 126 -7.71 22.95 11.21
C ILE A 126 -8.61 22.51 12.37
N SER A 127 -8.89 23.43 13.29
CA SER A 127 -9.86 23.20 14.36
C SER A 127 -11.27 23.51 13.86
N THR A 128 -12.17 22.53 13.90
CA THR A 128 -13.60 22.71 13.62
C THR A 128 -14.40 22.46 14.91
N PRO A 129 -15.70 22.82 14.95
CA PRO A 129 -16.58 22.44 16.06
C PRO A 129 -16.63 20.93 16.32
N ASN A 130 -16.29 20.11 15.32
CA ASN A 130 -16.30 18.64 15.39
C ASN A 130 -14.93 18.04 15.75
N GLY A 131 -13.92 18.87 16.02
CA GLY A 131 -12.58 18.43 16.42
C GLY A 131 -11.45 19.04 15.59
N ARG A 132 -10.21 18.62 15.88
CA ARG A 132 -9.02 19.01 15.13
C ARG A 132 -8.84 18.06 13.95
N HIS A 133 -8.77 18.61 12.75
CA HIS A 133 -8.52 17.88 11.50
C HIS A 133 -7.15 18.25 10.96
N GLU A 134 -6.43 17.28 10.42
CA GLU A 134 -5.19 17.54 9.70
C GLU A 134 -5.47 17.51 8.19
N LEU A 135 -4.97 18.51 7.49
CA LEU A 135 -4.94 18.59 6.04
C LEU A 135 -3.50 18.36 5.58
N ARG A 136 -3.30 17.33 4.76
CA ARG A 136 -1.99 16.99 4.18
C ARG A 136 -2.01 17.22 2.68
N ILE A 137 -1.06 18.01 2.18
CA ILE A 137 -0.92 18.30 0.75
C ILE A 137 0.56 18.37 0.43
N GLY A 138 1.01 17.64 -0.59
CA GLY A 138 2.43 17.56 -0.91
C GLY A 138 2.72 16.92 -2.25
N THR A 139 3.92 17.17 -2.77
CA THR A 139 4.43 16.53 -3.98
C THR A 139 4.66 15.04 -3.73
N SER A 140 5.10 14.64 -2.53
CA SER A 140 5.24 13.23 -2.16
C SER A 140 3.91 12.46 -2.29
N MET A 141 2.81 13.02 -1.78
CA MET A 141 1.47 12.44 -1.94
C MET A 141 1.03 12.38 -3.41
N ALA A 142 1.17 13.49 -4.14
CA ALA A 142 0.72 13.57 -5.53
C ALA A 142 1.49 12.61 -6.43
N ASN A 143 2.81 12.49 -6.25
CA ASN A 143 3.66 11.59 -7.02
C ASN A 143 3.41 10.13 -6.66
N ALA A 144 3.27 9.81 -5.37
CA ALA A 144 2.92 8.45 -4.92
C ALA A 144 1.57 8.00 -5.52
N GLN A 145 0.55 8.86 -5.47
CA GLN A 145 -0.76 8.59 -6.07
C GLN A 145 -0.67 8.46 -7.59
N LYS A 146 0.06 9.36 -8.26
CA LYS A 146 0.27 9.30 -9.71
C LYS A 146 0.92 7.97 -10.09
N LEU A 147 1.99 7.57 -9.39
CA LEU A 147 2.71 6.32 -9.62
C LEU A 147 1.83 5.09 -9.40
N GLU A 148 1.02 5.05 -8.34
CA GLU A 148 0.00 4.00 -8.16
C GLU A 148 -0.95 3.96 -9.37
N SER A 149 -1.50 5.11 -9.76
CA SER A 149 -2.58 5.17 -10.75
C SER A 149 -2.16 4.77 -12.16
N ILE A 150 -0.88 4.93 -12.52
CA ILE A 150 -0.36 4.60 -13.86
C ILE A 150 0.09 3.14 -14.00
N GLN A 151 0.17 2.40 -12.90
CA GLN A 151 0.53 0.98 -12.92
C GLN A 151 -0.57 0.11 -13.51
N ASP A 152 -0.15 -0.87 -14.32
CA ASP A 152 -1.01 -1.81 -15.04
C ASP A 152 -0.78 -3.24 -14.57
N TRP A 153 -0.61 -3.43 -13.25
CA TRP A 153 -0.44 -4.72 -12.59
C TRP A 153 -0.88 -4.61 -11.11
N VAL A 154 -0.89 -5.72 -10.37
CA VAL A 154 -1.05 -5.75 -8.91
C VAL A 154 0.34 -5.88 -8.28
N GLY A 155 0.74 -4.90 -7.47
CA GLY A 155 2.10 -4.81 -6.99
C GLY A 155 2.42 -3.43 -6.44
N GLY A 156 3.69 -3.07 -6.44
CA GLY A 156 4.10 -1.73 -6.05
C GLY A 156 5.37 -1.28 -6.75
N ALA A 157 5.53 0.03 -6.84
CA ALA A 157 6.68 0.67 -7.48
C ALA A 157 7.22 1.81 -6.62
N LEU A 158 8.53 2.06 -6.78
CA LEU A 158 9.22 3.19 -6.19
C LEU A 158 9.42 4.28 -7.25
N ASP A 159 9.24 5.52 -6.85
CA ASP A 159 9.58 6.68 -7.67
C ASP A 159 11.10 6.73 -7.90
N SER A 160 11.53 7.25 -9.06
CA SER A 160 12.95 7.28 -9.44
C SER A 160 13.81 8.17 -8.53
N ASP A 161 13.18 9.08 -7.79
CA ASP A 161 13.85 10.02 -6.89
C ASP A 161 14.11 9.41 -5.49
N ILE A 162 13.68 8.18 -5.25
CA ILE A 162 13.97 7.45 -4.02
C ILE A 162 15.43 7.01 -4.03
N PRO A 163 16.20 7.23 -2.93
CA PRO A 163 17.58 6.79 -2.86
C PRO A 163 17.69 5.27 -2.99
N ASP A 164 18.81 4.81 -3.55
CA ASP A 164 19.13 3.39 -3.63
C ASP A 164 19.19 2.77 -2.23
N ILE A 165 18.38 1.73 -2.01
CA ILE A 165 18.29 1.02 -0.75
C ILE A 165 18.39 -0.46 -1.06
N GLU A 166 19.40 -1.11 -0.48
CA GLU A 166 19.56 -2.55 -0.55
C GLU A 166 18.51 -3.23 0.33
N SER A 167 17.58 -3.96 -0.28
CA SER A 167 16.57 -4.74 0.42
C SER A 167 16.06 -5.87 -0.45
N GLU A 168 15.81 -7.05 0.14
CA GLU A 168 15.14 -8.17 -0.53
C GLU A 168 13.72 -7.83 -1.03
N TYR A 169 13.12 -6.76 -0.49
CA TYR A 169 11.79 -6.27 -0.86
C TYR A 169 11.82 -5.21 -1.98
N ILE A 170 12.99 -4.88 -2.52
CA ILE A 170 13.19 -3.95 -3.61
C ILE A 170 13.92 -4.70 -4.73
N ILE A 171 13.40 -4.64 -5.95
CA ILE A 171 14.01 -5.35 -7.08
C ILE A 171 13.95 -4.51 -8.35
N ASP A 172 15.03 -4.59 -9.13
CA ASP A 172 15.08 -4.06 -10.49
C ASP A 172 14.15 -4.89 -11.37
N TYR A 173 13.02 -4.29 -11.73
CA TYR A 173 12.01 -4.88 -12.58
C TYR A 173 11.29 -3.79 -13.37
N PRO A 174 11.16 -3.92 -14.71
CA PRO A 174 10.46 -2.94 -15.51
C PRO A 174 8.97 -2.94 -15.15
N VAL A 175 8.56 -1.97 -14.33
CA VAL A 175 7.20 -1.88 -13.82
C VAL A 175 6.22 -1.77 -14.99
N PRO A 176 5.20 -2.65 -15.08
CA PRO A 176 4.19 -2.57 -16.12
C PRO A 176 3.31 -1.33 -15.93
N LEU A 177 3.31 -0.45 -16.92
CA LEU A 177 2.55 0.80 -16.92
C LEU A 177 1.46 0.78 -17.97
N LYS A 178 0.45 1.64 -17.78
CA LYS A 178 -0.62 1.83 -18.77
C LYS A 178 -0.04 2.33 -20.10
N PRO A 179 -0.53 1.84 -21.26
CA PRO A 179 0.07 2.13 -22.59
C PRO A 179 0.21 3.61 -22.96
N SER A 180 -0.58 4.50 -22.37
CA SER A 180 -0.54 5.94 -22.61
C SER A 180 0.59 6.67 -21.84
N THR A 181 1.37 5.95 -21.03
CA THR A 181 2.37 6.54 -20.12
C THR A 181 3.75 6.58 -20.76
N LYS A 182 4.41 7.75 -20.72
CA LYS A 182 5.78 7.93 -21.21
C LYS A 182 6.87 7.69 -20.16
N ALA A 183 6.50 7.59 -18.88
CA ALA A 183 7.43 7.37 -17.79
C ALA A 183 7.93 5.91 -17.80
N VAL A 184 9.09 5.67 -17.20
CA VAL A 184 9.67 4.34 -16.99
C VAL A 184 10.06 4.27 -15.52
N TYR A 185 9.57 3.24 -14.82
CA TYR A 185 9.90 2.99 -13.41
C TYR A 185 10.57 1.62 -13.34
N PRO A 186 11.89 1.55 -13.07
CA PRO A 186 12.63 0.29 -13.11
C PRO A 186 12.63 -0.46 -11.77
N ILE A 187 12.02 0.10 -10.72
CA ILE A 187 12.09 -0.46 -9.38
C ILE A 187 10.69 -0.90 -8.92
N ALA A 188 10.57 -2.19 -8.62
CA ALA A 188 9.36 -2.79 -8.08
C ALA A 188 9.53 -3.20 -6.61
N ILE A 189 8.41 -3.22 -5.89
CA ILE A 189 8.31 -3.81 -4.56
C ILE A 189 8.20 -5.33 -4.72
N ASN A 190 9.18 -6.08 -4.21
CA ASN A 190 9.16 -7.54 -4.19
C ASN A 190 8.23 -8.07 -3.09
N TRP A 191 6.93 -7.95 -3.33
CA TRP A 191 5.89 -8.43 -2.42
C TRP A 191 5.76 -9.97 -2.42
N VAL A 192 6.31 -10.64 -3.44
CA VAL A 192 6.30 -12.10 -3.57
C VAL A 192 7.14 -12.74 -2.46
N GLU A 193 8.22 -12.09 -2.03
CA GLU A 193 9.04 -12.59 -0.93
C GLU A 193 8.25 -12.75 0.38
N LEU A 194 7.35 -11.79 0.68
CA LEU A 194 6.42 -11.96 1.80
C LEU A 194 5.32 -12.99 1.50
N ALA A 195 4.87 -13.09 0.25
CA ALA A 195 3.85 -14.06 -0.12
C ALA A 195 4.30 -15.52 0.06
N LYS A 196 5.61 -15.81 -0.08
CA LYS A 196 6.18 -17.16 0.17
C LYS A 196 5.91 -17.68 1.58
N GLN A 197 5.62 -16.80 2.55
CA GLN A 197 5.23 -17.20 3.90
C GLN A 197 3.81 -17.78 3.98
N PHE A 198 2.96 -17.42 3.02
CA PHE A 198 1.55 -17.83 2.98
C PHE A 198 1.27 -18.92 1.94
N PHE A 199 2.14 -19.05 0.94
CA PHE A 199 1.97 -19.95 -0.19
C PHE A 199 3.21 -20.83 -0.36
N SER A 200 3.02 -22.14 -0.29
CA SER A 200 4.13 -23.11 -0.35
C SER A 200 4.68 -23.33 -1.77
N ASP A 201 3.93 -22.93 -2.80
CA ASP A 201 4.37 -22.99 -4.18
C ASP A 201 3.77 -21.86 -5.03
N ARG A 202 4.45 -21.55 -6.14
CA ARG A 202 4.10 -20.46 -7.07
C ARG A 202 2.70 -20.61 -7.64
N ASN A 203 2.27 -21.84 -7.95
CA ASN A 203 1.01 -22.09 -8.63
C ASN A 203 -0.18 -21.81 -7.71
N GLN A 204 -0.03 -22.05 -6.39
CA GLN A 204 -1.03 -21.62 -5.41
C GLN A 204 -1.22 -20.11 -5.41
N LEU A 205 -0.14 -19.33 -5.40
CA LEU A 205 -0.23 -17.87 -5.44
C LEU A 205 -0.88 -17.40 -6.75
N VAL A 206 -0.45 -17.91 -7.91
CA VAL A 206 -1.02 -17.56 -9.23
C VAL A 206 -2.52 -17.90 -9.31
N SER A 207 -2.91 -19.08 -8.81
CA SER A 207 -4.32 -19.47 -8.71
C SER A 207 -5.11 -18.49 -7.84
N LYS A 208 -4.53 -18.05 -6.71
CA LYS A 208 -5.17 -17.12 -5.79
C LYS A 208 -5.32 -15.71 -6.36
N VAL A 209 -4.32 -15.22 -7.11
CA VAL A 209 -4.40 -13.97 -7.88
C VAL A 209 -5.59 -14.01 -8.84
N SER A 210 -5.71 -15.12 -9.59
CA SER A 210 -6.79 -15.33 -10.56
C SER A 210 -8.17 -15.47 -9.91
N GLU A 211 -8.26 -16.08 -8.72
CA GLU A 211 -9.48 -16.13 -7.92
C GLU A 211 -9.91 -14.73 -7.45
N CYS A 212 -8.98 -13.98 -6.86
CA CYS A 212 -9.26 -12.63 -6.35
C CYS A 212 -9.68 -11.68 -7.47
N HIS A 213 -9.03 -11.78 -8.64
CA HIS A 213 -9.41 -11.04 -9.83
C HIS A 213 -10.87 -11.25 -10.26
N ARG A 214 -11.28 -12.52 -10.39
CA ARG A 214 -12.67 -12.85 -10.73
C ARG A 214 -13.64 -12.35 -9.66
N TRP A 215 -13.24 -12.41 -8.39
CA TRP A 215 -14.07 -11.98 -7.28
C TRP A 215 -14.32 -10.46 -7.28
N ILE A 216 -13.31 -9.65 -7.61
CA ILE A 216 -13.47 -8.19 -7.69
C ILE A 216 -14.27 -7.72 -8.92
N GLY A 217 -14.64 -8.63 -9.82
CA GLY A 217 -15.45 -8.34 -11.01
C GLY A 217 -14.63 -7.85 -12.21
N GLY A 218 -13.32 -8.11 -12.26
CA GLY A 218 -12.50 -7.84 -13.43
C GLY A 218 -12.78 -8.87 -14.53
N ALA A 219 -13.41 -8.44 -15.63
CA ALA A 219 -13.66 -9.28 -16.80
C ALA A 219 -13.39 -8.54 -18.14
N GLY A 220 -12.69 -7.40 -18.08
CA GLY A 220 -12.30 -6.62 -19.24
C GLY A 220 -10.85 -6.89 -19.67
N GLU A 221 -10.53 -6.58 -20.92
CA GLU A 221 -9.18 -6.76 -21.50
C GLU A 221 -8.08 -6.05 -20.70
N ASN A 222 -8.39 -4.89 -20.10
CA ASN A 222 -7.43 -4.16 -19.27
C ASN A 222 -7.09 -4.92 -17.97
N GLU A 223 -8.09 -5.57 -17.40
CA GLU A 223 -7.98 -6.32 -16.16
C GLU A 223 -7.29 -7.67 -16.40
N GLU A 224 -7.55 -8.33 -17.52
CA GLU A 224 -6.79 -9.52 -17.95
C GLU A 224 -5.31 -9.20 -18.16
N ARG A 225 -5.00 -8.07 -18.83
CA ARG A 225 -3.63 -7.58 -18.99
C ARG A 225 -2.97 -7.33 -17.64
N LYS A 226 -3.70 -6.70 -16.69
CA LYS A 226 -3.22 -6.47 -15.32
C LYS A 226 -2.83 -7.77 -14.61
N ILE A 227 -3.64 -8.81 -14.75
CA ILE A 227 -3.35 -10.12 -14.14
C ILE A 227 -2.19 -10.80 -14.83
N LYS A 228 -2.12 -10.77 -16.16
CA LYS A 228 -0.98 -11.29 -16.91
C LYS A 228 0.33 -10.65 -16.42
N ASN A 229 0.38 -9.32 -16.39
CA ASN A 229 1.54 -8.57 -15.89
C ASN A 229 1.92 -8.94 -14.44
N THR A 230 0.92 -9.20 -13.60
CA THR A 230 1.12 -9.65 -12.21
C THR A 230 1.74 -11.06 -12.15
N ILE A 231 1.24 -11.99 -12.98
CA ILE A 231 1.75 -13.36 -13.07
C ILE A 231 3.17 -13.40 -13.66
N ASP A 232 3.44 -12.54 -14.65
CA ASP A 232 4.77 -12.39 -15.24
C ASP A 232 5.78 -11.93 -14.18
N PHE A 233 5.40 -10.95 -13.34
CA PHE A 233 6.23 -10.56 -12.20
C PHE A 233 6.47 -11.70 -11.21
N ILE A 234 5.40 -12.37 -10.76
CA ILE A 234 5.53 -13.52 -9.85
C ILE A 234 6.50 -14.56 -10.44
N SER A 235 6.40 -14.82 -11.73
CA SER A 235 7.27 -15.80 -12.40
C SER A 235 8.73 -15.35 -12.48
N ALA A 236 8.98 -14.05 -12.54
CA ALA A 236 10.32 -13.49 -12.58
C ALA A 236 11.03 -13.49 -11.21
N VAL A 237 10.28 -13.38 -10.10
CA VAL A 237 10.85 -13.15 -8.76
C VAL A 237 10.60 -14.27 -7.74
N TRP A 238 9.79 -15.28 -8.09
CA TRP A 238 9.52 -16.44 -7.22
C TRP A 238 10.75 -17.31 -7.02
#